data_AF-A0A3P7JFY4-F1
#
_entry.id   AF-A0A3P7JFY4-F1
#
_cell.length_a   1.000
_cell.length_b   1.000
_cell.length_c   1.000
_cell.angle_alpha   90.00
_cell.angle_beta   90.00
_cell.angle_gamma   90.00
#
_symmetry.space_group_name_H-M   'P 1'
#
loop_
_entity.id
_entity.type
_entity.pdbx_description
1 polymer ?
#
loop_
_entity_poly.entity_id
_entity_poly.type
_entity_poly.pdbx_seq_one_letter_code
_entity_poly.pdbx_strand_id
1 'polypeptide(L)'
;MRLDETRNKQAPWVDAKEANFPCEIVETACVKEDNSTSYQMVHAQILEVNETVKIDKAKKLYSVYVILLDSTAHTQGIRNLPQTLHFFEKSMQAVSFPHINKVGLNSRPNGVALWFGKRVETVDRELFGLPSIEPDWTHDHVCYTYLDNETSIFKEFRERGYKTLLAEDWMRGTLIWPNCWGFKEQPTDHYMRPFQVALEKEVAKPLEDTYSTKNCIEQHKDILRYLEDFVNAYDGDASFL
;
A
#
# COMPACT_ATOMS: atom_id res chain seq x y z
N MET A 1 11.94 -11.36 1.58
CA MET A 1 10.94 -11.30 2.68
C MET A 1 11.13 -10.02 3.49
N ARG A 2 10.08 -9.46 4.10
CA ARG A 2 10.17 -8.28 4.98
C ARG A 2 10.94 -8.62 6.28
N LEU A 3 11.82 -7.72 6.73
CA LEU A 3 12.38 -7.75 8.10
C LEU A 3 11.67 -6.74 8.99
N ASP A 4 11.53 -5.52 8.48
CA ASP A 4 10.76 -4.43 9.05
C ASP A 4 10.29 -3.52 7.90
N GLU A 5 9.65 -2.41 8.25
CA GLU A 5 9.13 -1.40 7.32
C GLU A 5 10.15 -0.83 6.33
N THR A 6 11.45 -0.88 6.63
CA THR A 6 12.51 -0.26 5.83
C THR A 6 13.59 -1.24 5.38
N ARG A 7 13.46 -2.54 5.69
CA ARG A 7 14.49 -3.55 5.41
C ARG A 7 13.87 -4.85 4.94
N ASN A 8 14.56 -5.46 3.97
CA ASN A 8 14.26 -6.78 3.44
C ASN A 8 15.32 -7.79 3.89
N LYS A 9 14.88 -9.03 4.13
CA LYS A 9 15.73 -10.22 4.16
C LYS A 9 15.80 -10.78 2.74
N GLN A 10 16.95 -10.60 2.10
CA GLN A 10 17.23 -11.17 0.79
C GLN A 10 17.65 -12.64 0.91
N ALA A 11 17.15 -13.47 0.01
CA ALA A 11 17.64 -14.83 -0.17
C ALA A 11 18.91 -14.81 -1.05
N PRO A 12 19.76 -15.85 -1.02
CA PRO A 12 20.86 -15.98 -1.95
C PRO A 12 20.38 -15.96 -3.40
N TRP A 13 21.22 -15.44 -4.30
CA TRP A 13 20.98 -15.55 -5.74
C TRP A 13 21.01 -17.02 -6.18
N VAL A 14 20.09 -17.37 -7.07
CA VAL A 14 19.93 -18.71 -7.64
C VAL A 14 19.77 -18.61 -9.17
N ASP A 15 20.13 -19.66 -9.90
CA ASP A 15 19.90 -19.70 -11.34
C ASP A 15 18.38 -19.69 -11.60
N ALA A 16 17.93 -18.81 -12.50
CA ALA A 16 16.51 -18.63 -12.80
C ALA A 16 15.82 -19.91 -13.31
N LYS A 17 16.56 -20.87 -13.90
CA LYS A 17 16.02 -22.15 -14.37
C LYS A 17 15.83 -23.17 -13.27
N GLU A 18 16.54 -23.01 -12.16
CA GLU A 18 16.51 -23.90 -11.00
C GLU A 18 15.72 -23.28 -9.83
N ALA A 19 15.38 -22.00 -9.94
CA ALA A 19 14.68 -21.24 -8.93
C ALA A 19 13.23 -21.74 -8.75
N ASN A 20 12.88 -22.02 -7.51
CA ASN A 20 11.51 -21.88 -7.04
C ASN A 20 11.35 -20.46 -6.50
N PHE A 21 10.22 -19.79 -6.74
CA PHE A 21 9.97 -18.42 -6.30
C PHE A 21 9.00 -18.38 -5.11
N PRO A 22 9.43 -18.77 -3.88
CA PRO A 22 8.55 -18.86 -2.71
C PRO A 22 8.24 -17.50 -2.06
N CYS A 23 8.67 -16.40 -2.68
CA CYS A 23 8.47 -15.04 -2.20
C CYS A 23 7.63 -14.26 -3.21
N GLU A 24 6.74 -13.40 -2.72
CA GLU A 24 5.96 -12.49 -3.57
C GLU A 24 6.82 -11.48 -4.31
N ILE A 25 7.93 -11.05 -3.69
CA ILE A 25 8.86 -10.12 -4.32
C ILE A 25 10.09 -10.90 -4.78
N VAL A 26 10.35 -10.85 -6.07
CA VAL A 26 11.45 -11.56 -6.74
C VAL A 26 12.34 -10.56 -7.45
N GLU A 27 13.62 -10.61 -7.16
CA GLU A 27 14.63 -9.80 -7.82
C GLU A 27 15.39 -10.65 -8.84
N THR A 28 15.57 -10.12 -10.04
CA THR A 28 16.22 -10.80 -11.16
C THR A 28 17.37 -9.95 -11.67
N ALA A 29 18.49 -10.59 -12.01
CA ALA A 29 19.65 -9.93 -12.58
C ALA A 29 20.22 -10.77 -13.73
N CYS A 30 20.64 -10.10 -14.80
CA CYS A 30 21.36 -10.73 -15.91
C CYS A 30 22.85 -10.41 -15.79
N VAL A 31 23.63 -11.40 -15.41
CA VAL A 31 25.08 -11.30 -15.21
C VAL A 31 25.81 -11.80 -16.45
N LYS A 32 26.74 -10.99 -16.96
CA LYS A 32 27.60 -11.31 -18.10
C LYS A 32 28.78 -12.20 -17.67
N GLU A 33 29.49 -12.77 -18.65
CA GLU A 33 30.68 -13.60 -18.42
C GLU A 33 31.80 -12.89 -17.65
N ASP A 34 31.86 -11.55 -17.74
CA ASP A 34 32.81 -10.71 -17.01
C ASP A 34 32.36 -10.38 -15.57
N ASN A 35 31.31 -11.05 -15.07
CA ASN A 35 30.62 -10.82 -13.80
C ASN A 35 29.97 -9.43 -13.66
N SER A 36 29.87 -8.64 -14.74
CA SER A 36 29.12 -7.38 -14.69
C SER A 36 27.61 -7.65 -14.82
N THR A 37 26.80 -6.94 -14.04
CA THR A 37 25.34 -6.99 -14.16
C THR A 37 24.90 -6.05 -15.26
N SER A 38 24.25 -6.62 -16.29
CA SER A 38 23.79 -5.90 -17.47
C SER A 38 22.37 -5.35 -17.34
N TYR A 39 21.55 -6.03 -16.54
CA TYR A 39 20.14 -5.75 -16.35
C TYR A 39 19.69 -6.27 -14.99
N GLN A 40 18.78 -5.55 -14.34
CA GLN A 40 18.24 -5.95 -13.05
C GLN A 40 16.81 -5.43 -12.91
N MET A 41 15.90 -6.25 -12.39
CA MET A 41 14.49 -5.91 -12.25
C MET A 41 13.89 -6.58 -11.02
N VAL A 42 12.93 -5.90 -10.39
CA VAL A 42 12.12 -6.43 -9.30
C VAL A 42 10.73 -6.76 -9.83
N HIS A 43 10.20 -7.90 -9.42
CA HIS A 43 8.86 -8.36 -9.78
C HIS A 43 8.06 -8.56 -8.50
N ALA A 44 6.76 -8.27 -8.58
CA ALA A 44 5.78 -8.61 -7.56
C ALA A 44 4.83 -9.66 -8.13
N GLN A 45 4.47 -10.66 -7.32
CA GLN A 45 3.50 -11.70 -7.63
C GLN A 45 2.65 -12.00 -6.39
N ILE A 46 1.46 -12.55 -6.59
CA ILE A 46 0.57 -12.96 -5.50
C ILE A 46 0.76 -14.46 -5.24
N LEU A 47 1.14 -14.80 -4.01
CA LEU A 47 1.20 -16.18 -3.54
C LEU A 47 -0.02 -16.44 -2.65
N GLU A 48 -0.99 -17.20 -3.15
CA GLU A 48 -2.26 -17.45 -2.46
C GLU A 48 -2.07 -17.97 -1.03
N VAL A 49 -2.69 -17.28 -0.07
CA VAL A 49 -2.69 -17.63 1.34
C VAL A 49 -3.95 -18.43 1.65
N ASN A 50 -3.79 -19.72 1.93
CA ASN A 50 -4.90 -20.64 2.21
C ASN A 50 -5.42 -20.60 3.67
N GLU A 51 -5.19 -19.51 4.41
CA GLU A 51 -5.66 -19.41 5.80
C GLU A 51 -7.20 -19.50 5.88
N THR A 52 -7.67 -20.44 6.70
CA THR A 52 -9.09 -20.75 6.90
C THR A 52 -9.64 -19.95 8.08
N VAL A 53 -9.86 -18.65 7.87
CA VAL A 53 -10.70 -17.90 8.82
C VAL A 53 -12.13 -18.45 8.69
N LYS A 54 -12.79 -18.71 9.82
CA LYS A 54 -14.18 -19.17 9.84
C LYS A 54 -15.09 -18.04 9.36
N ILE A 55 -15.36 -18.00 8.06
CA ILE A 55 -16.33 -17.08 7.47
C ILE A 55 -17.73 -17.52 7.92
N ASP A 56 -18.48 -16.59 8.50
CA ASP A 56 -19.92 -16.77 8.67
C ASP A 56 -20.59 -16.74 7.30
N LYS A 57 -20.73 -17.92 6.70
CA LYS A 57 -21.35 -18.12 5.38
C LYS A 57 -22.80 -17.62 5.30
N ALA A 58 -23.44 -17.27 6.43
CA ALA A 58 -24.79 -16.73 6.43
C ALA A 58 -24.86 -15.29 5.89
N LYS A 59 -23.75 -14.55 5.85
CA LYS A 59 -23.72 -13.18 5.35
C LYS A 59 -22.99 -13.10 4.02
N LYS A 60 -23.64 -12.46 3.04
CA LYS A 60 -22.98 -12.07 1.80
C LYS A 60 -21.93 -11.00 2.11
N LEU A 61 -20.68 -11.30 1.79
CA LEU A 61 -19.57 -10.36 1.86
C LEU A 61 -19.39 -9.68 0.50
N TYR A 62 -18.96 -8.42 0.53
CA TYR A 62 -18.63 -7.64 -0.66
C TYR A 62 -17.18 -7.20 -0.54
N SER A 63 -16.43 -7.34 -1.63
CA SER A 63 -15.07 -6.82 -1.71
C SER A 63 -15.06 -5.29 -1.65
N VAL A 64 -14.07 -4.74 -0.98
CA VAL A 64 -13.89 -3.30 -0.76
C VAL A 64 -12.50 -2.92 -1.25
N TYR A 65 -12.45 -1.94 -2.15
CA TYR A 65 -11.22 -1.50 -2.79
C TYR A 65 -11.04 0.00 -2.54
N VAL A 66 -10.02 0.38 -1.77
CA VAL A 66 -9.67 1.77 -1.48
C VAL A 66 -8.50 2.20 -2.36
N ILE A 67 -8.78 3.04 -3.36
CA ILE A 67 -7.73 3.63 -4.20
C ILE A 67 -7.44 5.05 -3.70
N LEU A 68 -6.22 5.26 -3.22
CA LEU A 68 -5.75 6.54 -2.70
C LEU A 68 -4.79 7.21 -3.70
N LEU A 69 -4.97 8.51 -3.93
CA LEU A 69 -4.09 9.33 -4.76
C LEU A 69 -3.42 10.39 -3.90
N ASP A 70 -2.09 10.36 -3.77
CA ASP A 70 -1.37 11.38 -2.99
C ASP A 70 -1.30 12.71 -3.76
N SER A 71 -1.55 13.75 -2.97
CA SER A 71 -1.51 15.19 -3.20
C SER A 71 -2.49 15.71 -4.26
N THR A 72 -3.60 14.99 -4.46
CA THR A 72 -4.67 15.41 -5.35
C THR A 72 -5.83 16.06 -4.60
N ALA A 73 -6.08 17.35 -4.84
CA ALA A 73 -7.30 18.02 -4.44
C ALA A 73 -8.47 17.67 -5.38
N HIS A 74 -9.72 17.78 -4.90
CA HIS A 74 -10.92 17.51 -5.70
C HIS A 74 -10.93 18.26 -7.04
N THR A 75 -10.56 19.55 -7.06
CA THR A 75 -10.52 20.34 -8.29
C THR A 75 -9.39 19.92 -9.25
N GLN A 76 -8.29 19.36 -8.75
CA GLN A 76 -7.24 18.77 -9.58
C GLN A 76 -7.71 17.45 -10.18
N GLY A 77 -8.38 16.61 -9.41
CA GLY A 77 -8.99 15.37 -9.90
C GLY A 77 -9.95 15.62 -11.07
N ILE A 78 -10.85 16.60 -10.94
CA ILE A 78 -11.78 16.98 -12.03
C ILE A 78 -11.05 17.36 -13.32
N ARG A 79 -9.95 18.12 -13.21
CA ARG A 79 -9.22 18.61 -14.39
C ARG A 79 -8.30 17.57 -15.02
N ASN A 80 -7.64 16.76 -14.20
CA ASN A 80 -6.56 15.88 -14.64
C ASN A 80 -7.01 14.44 -14.87
N LEU A 81 -8.11 14.01 -14.25
CA LEU A 81 -8.67 12.66 -14.37
C LEU A 81 -10.13 12.66 -14.86
N PRO A 82 -10.51 13.48 -15.87
CA PRO A 82 -11.91 13.63 -16.27
C PRO A 82 -12.50 12.32 -16.83
N GLN A 83 -11.70 11.51 -17.52
CA GLN A 83 -12.12 10.22 -18.06
C GLN A 83 -12.37 9.20 -16.94
N THR A 84 -11.49 9.15 -15.94
CA THR A 84 -11.62 8.28 -14.77
C THR A 84 -12.87 8.62 -13.96
N LEU A 85 -13.09 9.90 -13.67
CA LEU A 85 -14.28 10.34 -12.93
C LEU A 85 -15.56 10.09 -13.73
N HIS A 86 -15.55 10.35 -15.04
CA HIS A 86 -16.68 10.02 -15.90
C HIS A 86 -17.00 8.52 -15.88
N PHE A 87 -15.98 7.66 -15.98
CA PHE A 87 -16.15 6.22 -15.89
C PHE A 87 -16.77 5.80 -14.56
N PHE A 88 -16.23 6.30 -13.44
CA PHE A 88 -16.78 6.00 -12.12
C PHE A 88 -18.24 6.44 -11.99
N GLU A 89 -18.57 7.68 -12.33
CA GLU A 89 -19.92 8.22 -12.14
C GLU A 89 -20.94 7.62 -13.12
N LYS A 90 -20.55 7.40 -14.39
CA LYS A 90 -21.49 6.97 -15.45
C LYS A 90 -21.56 5.46 -15.64
N SER A 91 -20.45 4.76 -15.44
CA SER A 91 -20.38 3.31 -15.67
C SER A 91 -20.50 2.52 -14.37
N MET A 92 -19.83 2.99 -13.31
CA MET A 92 -19.85 2.31 -12.00
C MET A 92 -20.89 2.86 -11.02
N GLN A 93 -21.64 3.91 -11.42
CA GLN A 93 -22.65 4.58 -10.59
C GLN A 93 -22.07 5.11 -9.27
N ALA A 94 -20.80 5.53 -9.30
CA ALA A 94 -20.14 6.09 -8.12
C ALA A 94 -20.82 7.38 -7.65
N VAL A 95 -20.78 7.59 -6.33
CA VAL A 95 -21.33 8.79 -5.68
C VAL A 95 -20.18 9.70 -5.27
N SER A 96 -20.19 10.93 -5.80
CA SER A 96 -19.20 11.96 -5.48
C SER A 96 -19.59 12.72 -4.21
N PHE A 97 -18.62 12.92 -3.31
CA PHE A 97 -18.80 13.66 -2.06
C PHE A 97 -17.99 14.98 -2.10
N PRO A 98 -18.53 16.07 -2.66
CA PRO A 98 -17.77 17.29 -2.97
C PRO A 98 -17.31 18.11 -1.75
N HIS A 99 -17.82 17.80 -0.56
CA HIS A 99 -17.56 18.56 0.68
C HIS A 99 -16.81 17.74 1.74
N ILE A 100 -16.03 16.74 1.29
CA ILE A 100 -15.11 16.02 2.18
C ILE A 100 -13.86 16.87 2.40
N ASN A 101 -13.49 17.03 3.65
CA ASN A 101 -12.26 17.68 4.07
C ASN A 101 -11.23 16.64 4.53
N LYS A 102 -9.97 16.93 4.30
CA LYS A 102 -8.86 16.18 4.91
C LYS A 102 -8.86 16.40 6.42
N VAL A 103 -8.40 15.39 7.16
CA VAL A 103 -8.36 15.38 8.63
C VAL A 103 -7.13 16.11 9.16
N GLY A 104 -6.01 16.07 8.43
CA GLY A 104 -4.78 16.74 8.83
C GLY A 104 -3.99 17.32 7.68
N LEU A 105 -2.89 17.98 8.00
CA LEU A 105 -2.11 18.74 7.03
C LEU A 105 -1.42 17.83 5.98
N ASN A 106 -0.72 16.79 6.44
CA ASN A 106 0.14 15.92 5.63
C ASN A 106 -0.47 14.53 5.40
N SER A 107 0.18 13.66 4.62
CA SER A 107 -0.34 12.31 4.30
C SER A 107 -0.58 11.45 5.56
N ARG A 108 0.37 11.45 6.51
CA ARG A 108 0.28 10.62 7.74
C ARG A 108 -0.98 10.85 8.59
N PRO A 109 -1.32 12.06 9.06
CA PRO A 109 -2.53 12.26 9.87
C PRO A 109 -3.81 11.85 9.12
N ASN A 110 -3.85 12.01 7.80
CA ASN A 110 -4.95 11.52 6.97
C ASN A 110 -4.99 9.99 6.88
N GLY A 111 -3.82 9.35 6.72
CA GLY A 111 -3.70 7.89 6.75
C GLY A 111 -4.09 7.29 8.10
N VAL A 112 -3.71 7.91 9.21
CA VAL A 112 -4.14 7.45 10.55
C VAL A 112 -5.66 7.51 10.69
N ALA A 113 -6.27 8.61 10.23
CA ALA A 113 -7.72 8.74 10.24
C ALA A 113 -8.42 7.71 9.35
N LEU A 114 -7.88 7.46 8.15
CA LEU A 114 -8.42 6.50 7.20
C LEU A 114 -8.32 5.05 7.71
N TRP A 115 -7.16 4.66 8.24
CA TRP A 115 -6.86 3.27 8.57
C TRP A 115 -7.22 2.86 9.99
N PHE A 116 -7.29 3.81 10.93
CA PHE A 116 -7.56 3.53 12.35
C PHE A 116 -8.80 4.29 12.89
N GLY A 117 -9.36 5.23 12.12
CA GLY A 117 -10.47 6.07 12.60
C GLY A 117 -10.08 7.00 13.74
N LYS A 118 -8.80 7.40 13.81
CA LYS A 118 -8.24 8.26 14.89
C LYS A 118 -7.69 9.56 14.34
N ARG A 119 -7.79 10.63 15.12
CA ARG A 119 -7.17 11.93 14.83
C ARG A 119 -5.90 12.09 15.64
N VAL A 120 -4.90 12.71 15.02
CA VAL A 120 -3.60 13.03 15.63
C VAL A 120 -3.28 14.52 15.61
N GLU A 121 -4.15 15.32 15.02
CA GLU A 121 -4.06 16.78 14.96
C GLU A 121 -5.34 17.38 15.55
N THR A 122 -5.20 18.53 16.21
CA THR A 122 -6.33 19.30 16.76
C THR A 122 -7.15 19.90 15.63
N VAL A 123 -8.48 19.84 15.76
CA VAL A 123 -9.38 20.57 14.86
C VAL A 123 -9.69 21.92 15.49
N ASP A 124 -9.05 22.97 14.97
CA ASP A 124 -9.32 24.35 15.37
C ASP A 124 -10.70 24.79 14.86
N ARG A 125 -11.55 25.20 15.80
CA ARG A 125 -12.89 25.73 15.53
C ARG A 125 -13.13 27.08 16.17
N GLU A 126 -12.07 27.74 16.66
CA GLU A 126 -12.18 29.05 17.32
C GLU A 126 -12.78 30.11 16.41
N LEU A 127 -12.47 30.06 15.10
CA LEU A 127 -13.07 30.93 14.08
C LEU A 127 -14.61 30.86 14.05
N PHE A 128 -15.18 29.73 14.46
CA PHE A 128 -16.63 29.52 14.53
C PHE A 128 -17.21 29.74 15.93
N GLY A 129 -16.41 30.23 16.88
CA GLY A 129 -16.82 30.38 18.29
C GLY A 129 -17.10 29.04 18.99
N LEU A 130 -16.52 27.95 18.49
CA LEU A 130 -16.69 26.59 19.03
C LEU A 130 -15.39 26.13 19.69
N PRO A 131 -15.46 25.27 20.74
CA PRO A 131 -14.26 24.71 21.33
C PRO A 131 -13.52 23.84 20.31
N SER A 132 -12.20 23.88 20.33
CA SER A 132 -11.37 22.97 19.52
C SER A 132 -11.63 21.51 19.88
N ILE A 133 -11.37 20.61 18.93
CA ILE A 133 -11.43 19.17 19.17
C ILE A 133 -10.01 18.64 19.33
N GLU A 134 -9.73 18.07 20.48
CA GLU A 134 -8.44 17.45 20.77
C GLU A 134 -8.22 16.15 19.98
N PRO A 135 -6.95 15.82 19.69
CA PRO A 135 -6.61 14.59 18.98
C PRO A 135 -6.92 13.35 19.84
N ASP A 136 -7.29 12.26 19.19
CA ASP A 136 -7.54 10.98 19.86
C ASP A 136 -6.23 10.29 20.25
N TRP A 137 -5.16 10.51 19.46
CA TRP A 137 -3.82 9.98 19.66
C TRP A 137 -2.76 11.08 19.58
N THR A 138 -1.66 10.90 20.32
CA THR A 138 -0.51 11.80 20.22
C THR A 138 0.37 11.44 19.02
N HIS A 139 1.15 12.41 18.56
CA HIS A 139 2.21 12.18 17.57
C HIS A 139 3.12 11.01 17.97
N ASP A 140 3.57 10.99 19.22
CA ASP A 140 4.54 10.02 19.72
C ASP A 140 3.96 8.62 19.84
N HIS A 141 2.67 8.50 20.16
CA HIS A 141 1.98 7.23 20.13
C HIS A 141 2.01 6.64 18.72
N VAL A 142 1.61 7.41 17.71
CA VAL A 142 1.61 6.91 16.32
C VAL A 142 3.03 6.67 15.80
N CYS A 143 4.00 7.49 16.20
CA CYS A 143 5.33 7.44 15.60
C CYS A 143 6.27 6.41 16.25
N TYR A 144 6.23 6.29 17.57
CA TYR A 144 7.20 5.54 18.36
C TYR A 144 6.56 4.39 19.14
N THR A 145 5.44 3.88 18.63
CA THR A 145 4.88 2.59 19.03
C THR A 145 4.59 1.75 17.80
N TYR A 146 4.61 0.44 17.97
CA TYR A 146 4.22 -0.50 16.92
C TYR A 146 2.69 -0.57 16.86
N LEU A 147 2.13 -0.32 15.68
CA LEU A 147 0.68 -0.19 15.45
C LEU A 147 -0.05 -1.55 15.37
N ASP A 148 0.66 -2.67 15.51
CA ASP A 148 0.16 -4.05 15.40
C ASP A 148 -0.98 -4.37 16.37
N ASN A 149 -0.93 -3.78 17.57
CA ASN A 149 -1.92 -4.01 18.61
C ASN A 149 -3.15 -3.10 18.47
N GLU A 150 -3.07 -2.07 17.64
CA GLU A 150 -4.18 -1.17 17.40
C GLU A 150 -5.22 -1.80 16.47
N THR A 151 -6.46 -1.33 16.58
CA THR A 151 -7.53 -1.75 15.66
C THR A 151 -7.41 -0.97 14.37
N SER A 152 -6.90 -1.62 13.33
CA SER A 152 -6.87 -1.09 11.96
C SER A 152 -7.96 -1.73 11.11
N ILE A 153 -8.38 -1.01 10.06
CA ILE A 153 -9.33 -1.54 9.09
C ILE A 153 -8.79 -2.84 8.44
N PHE A 154 -7.49 -2.93 8.19
CA PHE A 154 -6.83 -4.13 7.66
C PHE A 154 -7.08 -5.35 8.55
N LYS A 155 -6.81 -5.18 9.86
CA LYS A 155 -7.00 -6.24 10.86
C LYS A 155 -8.48 -6.63 10.97
N GLU A 156 -9.37 -5.65 10.98
CA GLU A 156 -10.81 -5.89 11.05
C GLU A 156 -11.37 -6.68 9.86
N PHE A 157 -10.92 -6.38 8.63
CA PHE A 157 -11.34 -7.12 7.45
C PHE A 157 -10.72 -8.53 7.44
N ARG A 158 -9.43 -8.67 7.77
CA ARG A 158 -8.76 -9.97 7.88
C ARG A 158 -9.46 -10.89 8.89
N GLU A 159 -9.79 -10.38 10.08
CA GLU A 159 -10.50 -11.15 11.13
C GLU A 159 -11.92 -11.58 10.70
N ARG A 160 -12.53 -10.87 9.74
CA ARG A 160 -13.82 -11.24 9.12
C ARG A 160 -13.68 -12.20 7.93
N GLY A 161 -12.45 -12.65 7.64
CA GLY A 161 -12.14 -13.63 6.61
C GLY A 161 -11.95 -13.04 5.21
N TYR A 162 -11.70 -11.73 5.12
CA TYR A 162 -11.29 -11.12 3.86
C TYR A 162 -9.82 -11.40 3.58
N LYS A 163 -9.48 -11.52 2.30
CA LYS A 163 -8.10 -11.43 1.82
C LYS A 163 -7.69 -9.97 1.80
N THR A 164 -6.54 -9.63 2.36
CA THR A 164 -6.14 -8.25 2.57
C THR A 164 -4.87 -7.90 1.80
N LEU A 165 -4.89 -6.77 1.11
CA LEU A 165 -3.76 -6.22 0.35
C LEU A 165 -3.46 -4.81 0.84
N LEU A 166 -2.18 -4.46 0.99
CA LEU A 166 -1.73 -3.08 1.13
C LEU A 166 -0.57 -2.83 0.17
N ALA A 167 -0.74 -1.87 -0.74
CA ALA A 167 0.27 -1.48 -1.71
C ALA A 167 0.40 0.04 -1.75
N GLU A 168 1.61 0.54 -1.51
CA GLU A 168 1.95 1.96 -1.55
C GLU A 168 3.07 2.17 -2.58
N ASP A 169 3.15 3.38 -3.15
CA ASP A 169 4.12 3.80 -4.18
C ASP A 169 5.36 4.49 -3.62
N TRP A 170 5.66 4.28 -2.33
CA TRP A 170 6.80 4.92 -1.68
C TRP A 170 7.38 4.09 -0.54
N MET A 171 8.71 3.88 -0.53
CA MET A 171 9.38 3.07 0.49
C MET A 171 9.26 3.63 1.90
N ARG A 172 9.02 4.94 2.04
CA ARG A 172 8.83 5.59 3.35
C ARG A 172 7.36 5.69 3.74
N GLY A 173 6.44 5.34 2.85
CA GLY A 173 5.01 5.17 3.11
C GLY A 173 4.29 6.26 3.91
N THR A 174 3.00 6.01 4.11
CA THR A 174 2.15 6.97 4.82
C THR A 174 2.40 6.95 6.33
N LEU A 175 2.57 5.75 6.91
CA LEU A 175 2.60 5.57 8.37
C LEU A 175 4.01 5.61 8.98
N ILE A 176 5.08 5.45 8.18
CA ILE A 176 6.45 5.37 8.70
C ILE A 176 7.26 6.65 8.44
N TRP A 177 6.79 7.57 7.58
CA TRP A 177 7.44 8.85 7.39
C TRP A 177 7.26 9.78 8.63
N PRO A 178 8.30 10.54 9.05
CA PRO A 178 9.66 10.52 8.51
C PRO A 178 10.55 9.39 9.03
N ASN A 179 10.41 9.03 10.31
CA ASN A 179 11.20 7.97 10.97
C ASN A 179 10.37 7.27 12.06
N CYS A 180 9.12 6.97 11.74
CA CYS A 180 8.22 6.26 12.64
C CYS A 180 8.31 4.76 12.45
N TRP A 181 7.89 3.99 13.46
CA TRP A 181 8.06 2.55 13.46
C TRP A 181 7.05 1.82 12.58
N GLY A 182 5.82 2.33 12.46
CA GLY A 182 4.75 1.69 11.70
C GLY A 182 4.36 0.34 12.29
N PHE A 183 4.30 -0.70 11.45
CA PHE A 183 3.99 -2.05 11.89
C PHE A 183 5.27 -2.84 12.15
N LYS A 184 5.26 -3.70 13.17
CA LYS A 184 6.34 -4.66 13.42
C LYS A 184 6.19 -5.87 12.51
N GLU A 185 5.01 -6.46 12.48
CA GLU A 185 4.62 -7.58 11.64
C GLU A 185 3.93 -7.09 10.36
N GLN A 186 3.73 -7.98 9.39
CA GLN A 186 3.02 -7.63 8.16
C GLN A 186 1.54 -7.34 8.48
N PRO A 187 0.99 -6.15 8.13
CA PRO A 187 -0.36 -5.77 8.53
C PRO A 187 -1.49 -6.43 7.71
N THR A 188 -1.17 -6.94 6.53
CA THR A 188 -2.11 -7.54 5.56
C THR A 188 -1.60 -8.90 5.07
N ASP A 189 -2.43 -9.69 4.38
CA ASP A 189 -2.02 -10.96 3.80
C ASP A 189 -0.99 -10.74 2.67
N HIS A 190 -1.20 -9.68 1.89
CA HIS A 190 -0.32 -9.23 0.81
C HIS A 190 0.17 -7.82 1.10
N TYR A 191 1.49 -7.63 1.12
CA TYR A 191 2.09 -6.33 1.44
C TYR A 191 3.22 -5.98 0.48
N MET A 192 3.01 -4.95 -0.34
CA MET A 192 3.94 -4.57 -1.40
C MET A 192 5.19 -3.83 -0.88
N ARG A 193 5.29 -3.50 0.41
CA ARG A 193 6.43 -2.76 0.99
C ARG A 193 7.81 -3.32 0.61
N PRO A 194 8.06 -4.64 0.61
CA PRO A 194 9.37 -5.16 0.22
C PRO A 194 9.75 -4.82 -1.22
N PHE A 195 8.79 -4.66 -2.12
CA PHE A 195 9.02 -4.19 -3.48
C PHE A 195 9.59 -2.77 -3.47
N GLN A 196 8.93 -1.85 -2.76
CA GLN A 196 9.39 -0.46 -2.68
C GLN A 196 10.76 -0.32 -2.01
N VAL A 197 11.00 -1.10 -0.94
CA VAL A 197 12.32 -1.13 -0.30
C VAL A 197 13.39 -1.61 -1.28
N ALA A 198 13.11 -2.61 -2.13
CA ALA A 198 14.07 -3.08 -3.14
C ALA A 198 14.31 -2.05 -4.26
N LEU A 199 13.30 -1.24 -4.61
CA LEU A 199 13.39 -0.23 -5.66
C LEU A 199 13.99 1.10 -5.24
N GLU A 200 13.98 1.45 -3.96
CA GLU A 200 14.39 2.80 -3.51
C GLU A 200 15.56 2.79 -2.51
N LYS A 201 15.81 1.69 -1.81
CA LYS A 201 16.87 1.63 -0.79
C LYS A 201 18.16 1.09 -1.35
N GLU A 202 19.19 1.94 -1.39
CA GLU A 202 20.56 1.54 -1.78
C GLU A 202 20.59 0.79 -3.13
N VAL A 203 19.82 1.31 -4.09
CA VAL A 203 19.51 0.69 -5.37
C VAL A 203 20.78 0.49 -6.20
N ALA A 204 20.94 -0.70 -6.78
CA ALA A 204 22.03 -0.97 -7.69
C ALA A 204 21.84 -0.22 -9.01
N LYS A 205 22.94 0.26 -9.61
CA LYS A 205 22.90 1.06 -10.84
C LYS A 205 22.10 0.42 -12.00
N PRO A 206 22.22 -0.91 -12.28
CA PRO A 206 21.43 -1.54 -13.33
C PRO A 206 19.91 -1.52 -13.08
N LEU A 207 19.49 -1.53 -11.81
CA LEU A 207 18.08 -1.45 -11.43
C LEU A 207 17.56 -0.02 -11.58
N GLU A 208 18.34 0.99 -11.16
CA GLU A 208 18.03 2.40 -11.43
C GLU A 208 17.87 2.67 -12.93
N ASP A 209 18.79 2.14 -13.74
CA ASP A 209 18.76 2.32 -15.19
C ASP A 209 17.52 1.64 -15.80
N THR A 210 17.11 0.48 -15.25
CA THR A 210 15.90 -0.24 -15.66
C THR A 210 14.63 0.57 -15.37
N TYR A 211 14.48 1.11 -14.16
CA TYR A 211 13.32 1.93 -13.76
C TYR A 211 13.44 3.41 -14.19
N SER A 212 14.35 3.72 -15.11
CA SER A 212 14.47 5.07 -15.65
C SER A 212 13.33 5.39 -16.63
N THR A 213 13.04 6.69 -16.78
CA THR A 213 12.03 7.20 -17.72
C THR A 213 12.29 6.79 -19.18
N LYS A 214 13.51 6.40 -19.53
CA LYS A 214 13.88 5.93 -20.88
C LYS A 214 13.28 4.57 -21.23
N ASN A 215 13.00 3.73 -20.24
CA ASN A 215 12.45 2.40 -20.45
C ASN A 215 10.92 2.35 -20.32
N CYS A 216 10.27 3.48 -20.01
CA CYS A 216 8.82 3.59 -19.84
C CYS A 216 8.23 2.64 -18.77
N ILE A 217 9.07 2.20 -17.82
CA ILE A 217 8.69 1.43 -16.64
C ILE A 217 8.36 2.43 -15.53
N GLU A 218 7.09 2.47 -15.13
CA GLU A 218 6.58 3.42 -14.16
C GLU A 218 5.99 2.64 -12.98
N GLN A 219 6.40 2.99 -11.76
CA GLN A 219 6.07 2.22 -10.55
C GLN A 219 4.56 2.04 -10.32
N HIS A 220 3.73 3.01 -10.76
CA HIS A 220 2.28 2.89 -10.67
C HIS A 220 1.73 1.70 -11.47
N LYS A 221 2.40 1.28 -12.55
CA LYS A 221 2.01 0.09 -13.34
C LYS A 221 2.27 -1.19 -12.55
N ASP A 222 3.34 -1.25 -11.76
CA ASP A 222 3.61 -2.39 -10.92
C ASP A 222 2.57 -2.55 -9.81
N ILE A 223 2.14 -1.45 -9.18
CA ILE A 223 1.07 -1.47 -8.17
C ILE A 223 -0.26 -1.90 -8.78
N LEU A 224 -0.62 -1.36 -9.94
CA LEU A 224 -1.86 -1.73 -10.63
C LEU A 224 -1.85 -3.18 -11.09
N ARG A 225 -0.71 -3.70 -11.56
CA ARG A 225 -0.55 -5.11 -11.90
C ARG A 225 -0.64 -6.00 -10.66
N TYR A 226 0.00 -5.62 -9.55
CA TYR A 226 -0.08 -6.37 -8.30
C TYR A 226 -1.52 -6.41 -7.75
N LEU A 227 -2.28 -5.32 -7.93
CA LEU A 227 -3.71 -5.28 -7.66
C LEU A 227 -4.51 -6.22 -8.59
N GLU A 228 -4.24 -6.20 -9.88
CA GLU A 228 -4.89 -7.10 -10.85
C GLU A 228 -4.63 -8.57 -10.51
N ASP A 229 -3.37 -8.93 -10.25
CA ASP A 229 -2.99 -10.28 -9.84
C ASP A 229 -3.70 -10.70 -8.54
N PHE A 230 -3.86 -9.78 -7.58
CA PHE A 230 -4.56 -10.04 -6.32
C PHE A 230 -6.05 -10.28 -6.52
N VAL A 231 -6.70 -9.46 -7.35
CA VAL A 231 -8.12 -9.64 -7.67
C VAL A 231 -8.35 -10.97 -8.38
N ASN A 232 -7.45 -11.36 -9.29
CA ASN A 232 -7.56 -12.61 -10.03
C ASN A 232 -7.29 -13.84 -9.16
N ALA A 233 -6.30 -13.80 -8.27
CA ALA A 233 -5.94 -14.90 -7.38
C ALA A 233 -7.04 -15.25 -6.37
N TYR A 234 -7.89 -14.27 -6.03
CA TYR A 234 -8.97 -14.41 -5.05
C TYR A 234 -10.33 -14.15 -5.67
N ASP A 235 -10.52 -14.51 -6.95
CA ASP A 235 -11.82 -14.43 -7.58
C ASP A 235 -12.85 -15.32 -6.83
N GLY A 236 -13.95 -14.71 -6.42
CA GLY A 236 -14.98 -15.35 -5.59
C GLY A 236 -14.77 -15.27 -4.08
N ASP A 237 -13.58 -14.86 -3.61
CA ASP A 237 -13.35 -14.54 -2.20
C ASP A 237 -13.63 -13.06 -1.92
N ALA A 238 -13.93 -12.75 -0.65
CA ALA A 238 -14.08 -11.37 -0.22
C ALA A 238 -12.70 -10.74 -0.01
N SER A 239 -12.46 -9.58 -0.63
CA SER A 239 -11.14 -8.93 -0.60
C SER A 239 -11.22 -7.50 -0.08
N PHE A 240 -10.20 -7.07 0.66
CA PHE A 240 -10.03 -5.72 1.16
C PHE A 240 -8.65 -5.18 0.74
N LEU A 241 -8.64 -3.96 0.24
CA LEU A 241 -7.46 -3.21 -0.20
C LEU A 241 -7.58 -1.78 0.29
#